data_AF-Q599V4-F1
#
_entry.id   AF-Q599V4-F1
#
_cell.length_a   1.000
_cell.length_b   1.000
_cell.length_c   1.000
_cell.angle_alpha   90.00
_cell.angle_beta   90.00
_cell.angle_gamma   90.00
#
_symmetry.space_group_name_H-M   'P 1'
#
loop_
_entity.id
_entity.type
_entity.pdbx_description
1 polymer ?
#
loop_
_entity_poly.entity_id
_entity_poly.type
_entity_poly.pdbx_seq_one_letter_code
_entity_poly.pdbx_strand_id
1 'polypeptide(L)'
;NYGHHVNVATPRDPASARFGESFWIFLPRSVFGGLKSGWRIESARLRRQGSPALSPRNNIVQAWSLSAALFGTLITLFGWQILPWLLLQTLAGITFLE
;
A
#
# COMPACT_ATOMS: atom_id res chain seq x y z
N ASN A 1 1.80 6.19 5.90
CA ASN A 1 2.57 7.14 6.75
C ASN A 1 1.84 7.61 8.00
N TYR A 2 0.56 8.02 7.97
CA TYR A 2 -0.13 8.51 9.18
C TYR A 2 -0.06 7.55 10.39
N GLY A 3 -0.40 6.27 10.21
CA GLY A 3 -0.34 5.29 11.31
C GLY A 3 1.08 4.88 11.74
N HIS A 4 2.05 4.97 10.84
CA HIS A 4 3.45 4.63 11.09
C HIS A 4 4.11 5.69 11.98
N HIS A 5 4.01 6.97 11.64
CA HIS A 5 4.59 8.05 12.46
C HIS A 5 4.05 8.09 13.91
N VAL A 6 2.80 7.65 14.11
CA VAL A 6 2.20 7.58 15.45
C VAL A 6 2.75 6.41 16.28
N ASN A 7 3.17 5.31 15.65
CA ASN A 7 3.59 4.08 16.33
C ASN A 7 5.07 3.73 16.09
N VAL A 8 5.85 4.63 15.47
CA VAL A 8 7.22 4.37 15.03
C VAL A 8 8.07 3.80 16.17
N ALA A 9 8.89 2.79 15.87
CA ALA A 9 9.72 2.07 16.82
C ALA A 9 8.97 1.37 17.97
N THR A 10 7.65 1.13 17.83
CA THR A 10 6.88 0.34 18.79
C THR A 10 6.47 -1.02 18.21
N PRO A 11 6.16 -2.03 19.04
CA PRO A 11 5.69 -3.34 18.57
C PRO A 11 4.40 -3.30 17.73
N ARG A 12 3.65 -2.19 17.76
CA ARG A 12 2.39 -2.01 17.00
C ARG A 12 2.61 -1.48 15.58
N ASP A 13 3.82 -1.04 15.27
CA ASP A 13 4.15 -0.53 13.95
C ASP A 13 4.66 -1.65 13.04
N PRO A 14 3.91 -1.98 11.97
CA PRO A 14 4.35 -3.00 11.03
C PRO A 14 5.60 -2.57 10.24
N ALA A 15 5.84 -1.27 10.06
CA ALA A 15 6.93 -0.74 9.24
C ALA A 15 8.24 -0.50 10.01
N SER A 16 8.27 -0.79 11.30
CA SER A 16 9.53 -0.85 12.06
C SER A 16 10.08 -2.27 12.03
N ALA A 17 11.30 -2.46 11.54
CA ALA A 17 12.01 -3.73 11.61
C ALA A 17 12.35 -4.08 13.07
N ARG A 18 12.17 -5.35 13.43
CA ARG A 18 12.52 -5.84 14.78
C ARG A 18 14.00 -6.18 14.83
N PHE A 19 14.59 -6.09 16.03
CA PHE A 19 15.98 -6.50 16.23
C PHE A 19 16.18 -7.97 15.84
N GLY A 20 17.13 -8.23 14.94
CA GLY A 20 17.42 -9.57 14.43
C GLY A 20 16.42 -10.11 13.39
N GLU A 21 15.45 -9.33 12.93
CA GLU A 21 14.50 -9.75 11.89
C GLU A 21 15.16 -9.71 10.51
N SER A 22 15.05 -10.81 9.75
CA SER A 22 15.55 -10.84 8.39
C SER A 22 14.65 -10.03 7.46
N PHE A 23 15.23 -9.44 6.41
CA PHE A 23 14.50 -8.67 5.40
C PHE A 23 13.30 -9.43 4.83
N TRP A 24 13.46 -10.73 4.57
CA TRP A 24 12.41 -11.58 4.00
C TRP A 24 11.24 -11.85 4.94
N ILE A 25 11.43 -11.72 6.25
CA ILE A 25 10.35 -11.81 7.25
C ILE A 25 9.71 -10.42 7.44
N PHE A 26 10.55 -9.37 7.45
CA PHE A 26 10.12 -7.98 7.59
C PHE A 26 9.22 -7.53 6.43
N LEU A 27 9.66 -7.71 5.18
CA LEU A 27 9.01 -7.17 3.99
C LEU A 27 7.52 -7.54 3.89
N PRO A 28 7.11 -8.83 3.90
CA PRO A 28 5.69 -9.16 3.84
C PRO A 28 4.92 -8.66 5.07
N ARG A 29 5.51 -8.73 6.28
CA ARG A 29 4.87 -8.24 7.51
C ARG A 29 4.57 -6.75 7.42
N SER A 30 5.53 -5.97 6.93
CA SER A 30 5.43 -4.53 6.79
C SER A 30 4.39 -4.16 5.74
N VAL A 31 4.49 -4.73 4.53
CA VAL A 31 3.55 -4.47 3.44
C VAL A 31 2.11 -4.80 3.84
N PHE A 32 1.84 -6.04 4.28
CA PHE A 32 0.47 -6.43 4.64
C PHE A 32 -0.05 -5.69 5.88
N GLY A 33 0.82 -5.45 6.87
CA GLY A 33 0.49 -4.69 8.06
C GLY A 33 0.16 -3.24 7.76
N GLY A 34 0.93 -2.61 6.88
CA GLY A 34 0.74 -1.24 6.39
C GLY A 34 -0.58 -1.09 5.64
N LEU A 35 -0.87 -2.01 4.71
CA LEU A 35 -2.14 -2.04 3.98
C LEU A 35 -3.35 -2.17 4.92
N LYS A 36 -3.32 -3.12 5.85
CA LYS A 36 -4.40 -3.34 6.82
C LYS A 36 -4.58 -2.13 7.75
N SER A 37 -3.48 -1.55 8.22
CA SER A 37 -3.50 -0.38 9.11
C SER A 37 -4.07 0.84 8.38
N GLY A 38 -3.58 1.12 7.17
CA GLY A 38 -4.08 2.20 6.32
C GLY A 38 -5.56 2.06 6.02
N TRP A 39 -6.00 0.88 5.60
CA TRP A 39 -7.42 0.61 5.33
C TRP A 39 -8.30 0.85 6.56
N ARG A 40 -7.88 0.38 7.73
CA ARG A 40 -8.60 0.58 8.98
C ARG A 40 -8.72 2.06 9.35
N ILE A 41 -7.63 2.81 9.25
CA ILE A 41 -7.59 4.25 9.57
C ILE A 41 -8.52 5.03 8.64
N GLU A 42 -8.42 4.78 7.34
CA GLU A 42 -9.19 5.49 6.34
C GLU A 42 -10.68 5.12 6.38
N SER A 43 -10.99 3.84 6.58
CA SER A 43 -12.37 3.39 6.81
C SER A 43 -12.98 4.03 8.06
N ALA A 44 -12.21 4.17 9.15
CA ALA A 44 -12.67 4.85 10.36
C ALA A 44 -12.91 6.35 10.13
N ARG A 45 -12.05 7.01 9.34
CA ARG A 45 -12.27 8.41 8.91
C ARG A 45 -13.60 8.54 8.17
N LEU A 46 -13.88 7.68 7.19
CA LEU A 46 -15.11 7.74 6.39
C LEU A 46 -16.37 7.42 7.19
N ARG A 47 -16.31 6.44 8.10
CA ARG A 47 -17.42 6.13 9.02
C ARG A 47 -17.81 7.34 9.87
N ARG A 48 -16.84 8.10 10.37
CA ARG A 48 -17.10 9.36 11.09
C ARG A 48 -17.74 10.45 10.22
N GLN A 49 -17.61 10.35 8.91
CA GLN A 49 -18.21 11.26 7.92
C GLN A 49 -19.50 10.69 7.30
N GLY A 50 -20.07 9.61 7.86
CA GLY A 50 -21.27 8.97 7.34
C GLY A 50 -21.12 8.38 5.93
N SER A 51 -19.89 8.11 5.48
CA SER A 51 -19.61 7.60 4.13
C SER A 51 -19.16 6.13 4.16
N PRO A 52 -19.51 5.31 3.16
CA PRO A 52 -19.07 3.93 3.09
C PRO A 52 -17.57 3.84 2.80
N ALA A 53 -16.93 2.76 3.28
CA ALA A 53 -15.50 2.53 3.09
C ALA A 53 -15.12 2.33 1.61
N LEU A 54 -15.99 1.67 0.83
CA LEU A 54 -15.88 1.59 -0.62
C LEU A 54 -16.60 2.78 -1.24
N SER A 55 -15.93 3.93 -1.29
CA SER A 55 -16.45 5.12 -1.94
C SER A 55 -15.33 5.87 -2.67
N PRO A 56 -15.67 6.73 -3.66
CA PRO A 56 -14.69 7.63 -4.27
C PRO A 56 -14.06 8.60 -3.26
N ARG A 57 -14.65 8.78 -2.07
CA ARG A 57 -14.08 9.60 -1.00
C ARG A 57 -12.95 8.90 -0.25
N ASN A 58 -12.76 7.59 -0.45
CA ASN A 58 -11.67 6.84 0.13
C ASN A 58 -10.39 7.07 -0.68
N ASN A 59 -9.38 7.67 -0.05
CA ASN A 59 -8.12 7.99 -0.72
C ASN A 59 -7.36 6.73 -1.17
N ILE A 60 -7.49 5.61 -0.46
CA ILE A 60 -6.86 4.34 -0.85
C ILE A 60 -7.54 3.80 -2.10
N VAL A 61 -8.87 3.81 -2.15
CA VAL A 61 -9.63 3.36 -3.33
C VAL A 61 -9.30 4.24 -4.54
N GLN A 62 -9.24 5.56 -4.37
CA GLN A 62 -8.83 6.47 -5.44
C GLN A 62 -7.42 6.17 -5.95
N ALA A 63 -6.44 6.04 -5.05
CA ALA A 63 -5.06 5.74 -5.42
C ALA A 63 -4.96 4.41 -6.20
N TRP A 64 -5.62 3.35 -5.73
CA TRP A 64 -5.63 2.07 -6.43
C TRP A 64 -6.35 2.14 -7.78
N SER A 65 -7.44 2.89 -7.87
CA SER A 65 -8.17 3.09 -9.14
C SER A 65 -7.30 3.82 -10.17
N LEU A 66 -6.56 4.86 -9.74
CA LEU A 66 -5.63 5.59 -10.60
C LEU A 66 -4.47 4.70 -11.05
N SER A 67 -3.88 3.91 -10.16
CA SER A 67 -2.83 2.95 -10.52
C SER A 67 -3.33 1.90 -11.52
N ALA A 68 -4.54 1.35 -11.29
CA ALA A 68 -5.16 0.39 -12.21
C ALA A 68 -5.45 1.02 -13.58
N ALA A 69 -5.94 2.26 -13.62
CA ALA A 69 -6.17 3.00 -14.85
C ALA A 69 -4.87 3.27 -15.60
N LEU A 70 -3.81 3.69 -14.90
CA LEU A 70 -2.49 3.91 -15.47
C LEU A 70 -1.93 2.62 -16.07
N PHE A 71 -1.91 1.52 -15.31
CA PHE A 71 -1.37 0.25 -15.78
C PHE A 71 -2.20 -0.33 -16.92
N GLY A 72 -3.53 -0.26 -16.82
CA GLY A 72 -4.44 -0.65 -17.89
C GLY A 72 -4.21 0.14 -19.18
N THR A 73 -3.98 1.45 -19.06
CA THR A 73 -3.64 2.31 -20.20
C THR A 73 -2.32 1.90 -20.83
N LEU A 74 -1.26 1.71 -20.04
CA LEU A 74 0.03 1.28 -20.56
C LEU A 74 -0.05 -0.09 -21.25
N ILE A 75 -0.75 -1.06 -20.66
CA ILE A 75 -0.93 -2.39 -21.25
C ILE A 75 -1.73 -2.31 -22.55
N THR A 76 -2.76 -1.46 -22.60
CA THR A 76 -3.58 -1.26 -23.81
C THR A 76 -2.75 -0.64 -24.95
N LEU A 77 -1.86 0.31 -24.63
CA LEU A 77 -1.06 1.02 -25.63
C LEU A 77 0.17 0.23 -26.10
N PHE A 78 0.84 -0.48 -25.20
CA PHE A 78 2.13 -1.14 -25.49
C PHE A 78 2.04 -2.67 -25.52
N GLY A 79 0.86 -3.24 -25.28
CA GLY A 79 0.63 -4.67 -25.24
C GLY A 79 1.01 -5.32 -23.90
N TRP A 80 0.74 -6.62 -23.78
CA TRP A 80 1.02 -7.40 -22.56
C TRP A 80 2.52 -7.60 -22.29
N GLN A 81 3.38 -7.36 -23.28
CA GLN A 81 4.83 -7.53 -23.21
C GLN A 81 5.49 -6.62 -22.18
N ILE A 82 4.84 -5.52 -21.78
CA ILE A 82 5.36 -4.62 -20.74
C ILE A 82 5.12 -5.13 -19.32
N LEU A 83 4.27 -6.15 -19.14
CA LEU A 83 3.90 -6.65 -17.80
C LEU A 83 5.10 -7.02 -16.93
N PRO A 84 6.15 -7.72 -17.42
CA PRO A 84 7.33 -8.01 -16.61
C PRO A 84 8.04 -6.75 -16.10
N TRP A 85 8.08 -5.68 -16.91
CA TRP A 85 8.69 -4.41 -16.52
C TRP A 85 7.86 -3.67 -15.48
N LEU A 86 6.53 -3.66 -15.62
CA LEU A 86 5.61 -3.09 -14.63
C LEU A 86 5.71 -3.84 -13.30
N LEU A 87 5.78 -5.17 -13.34
CA LEU A 87 5.95 -6.00 -12.14
C LEU A 87 7.29 -5.71 -11.47
N LEU A 88 8.39 -5.69 -12.23
CA LEU A 88 9.72 -5.38 -11.71
C LEU A 88 9.75 -3.99 -11.06
N GLN A 89 9.17 -2.98 -11.72
CA GLN A 89 9.06 -1.62 -11.20
C GLN A 89 8.25 -1.58 -9.90
N THR A 90 7.14 -2.30 -9.83
CA THR A 90 6.29 -2.35 -8.62
C THR A 90 7.04 -3.01 -7.47
N LEU A 91 7.73 -4.13 -7.72
CA LEU A 91 8.54 -4.83 -6.74
C LEU A 91 9.69 -3.96 -6.22
N ALA A 92 10.43 -3.32 -7.12
CA ALA A 92 11.51 -2.41 -6.75
C ALA A 92 10.98 -1.23 -5.91
N GLY A 93 9.84 -0.65 -6.30
CA GLY A 93 9.19 0.43 -5.57
C GLY A 93 8.79 0.02 -4.15
N ILE A 94 8.18 -1.16 -3.98
CA ILE A 94 7.83 -1.70 -2.67
C ILE A 94 9.10 -1.91 -1.83
N THR A 95 10.13 -2.54 -2.38
CA THR A 95 11.38 -2.81 -1.64
C THR A 95 12.13 -1.55 -1.22
N PHE A 96 12.09 -0.46 -1.99
CA PHE A 96 12.82 0.77 -1.66
C PHE A 96 12.06 1.72 -0.73
N LEU A 97 10.74 1.55 -0.57
CA LEU A 97 9.90 2.42 0.26
C LEU A 97 9.63 1.86 1.66
N GLU A 98 9.87 0.57 1.88
CA GLU A 98 9.75 -0.14 3.16
C GLU A 98 11.08 -0.19 3.90
#